data_AF-A0A7I9WMR8-F1
#
_entry.id   AF-A0A7I9WMR8-F1
#
_cell.length_a   1.000
_cell.length_b   1.000
_cell.length_c   1.000
_cell.angle_alpha   90.00
_cell.angle_beta   90.00
_cell.angle_gamma   90.00
#
_symmetry.space_group_name_H-M   'P 1'
#
loop_
_entity.id
_entity.type
_entity.pdbx_description
1 polymer ?
#
loop_
_entity_poly.entity_id
_entity_poly.type
_entity_poly.pdbx_seq_one_letter_code
_entity_poly.pdbx_strand_id
1 'polypeptide(L)'
;MYTLARILLAALAVFTLVGAFIADAVGPMAQQHIFNPDWSPHAKFHDAQYIVMSVLIGAISLTLLWRNRALLICAAILSTPWLGMFGALLFPGTSMRDPEFDVPSAYVLGTHPQVIMATSALAVVLVAVLLARCGGGRSVVGPRETPSGREQLDLRAGGDQTLGGIQDLDDVRTVAGDGGDSDQRASM
;
A
#
# COMPACT_ATOMS: atom_id res chain seq x y z
N MET A 1 9.55 -15.09 12.97
CA MET A 1 9.19 -13.67 13.19
C MET A 1 8.60 -13.02 11.95
N TYR A 2 9.17 -13.25 10.75
CA TYR A 2 8.61 -12.72 9.49
C TYR A 2 7.16 -13.15 9.19
N THR A 3 6.81 -14.42 9.45
CA THR A 3 5.42 -14.91 9.31
C THR A 3 4.44 -14.17 10.23
N LEU A 4 4.84 -13.88 11.47
CA LEU A 4 4.02 -13.12 12.41
C LEU A 4 3.81 -11.68 11.94
N ALA A 5 4.85 -11.01 11.46
CA ALA A 5 4.73 -9.68 10.85
C ALA A 5 3.73 -9.67 9.68
N ARG A 6 3.77 -10.70 8.82
CA ARG A 6 2.82 -10.84 7.71
C ARG A 6 1.39 -11.06 8.19
N ILE A 7 1.18 -11.87 9.22
CA ILE A 7 -0.16 -12.11 9.79
C ILE A 7 -0.73 -10.81 10.36
N LEU A 8 0.07 -10.05 11.11
CA LEU A 8 -0.35 -8.77 11.66
C LEU A 8 -0.77 -7.77 10.57
N LEU A 9 0.06 -7.62 9.53
CA LEU A 9 -0.28 -6.72 8.41
C LEU A 9 -1.45 -7.25 7.57
N ALA A 10 -1.60 -8.56 7.42
CA ALA A 10 -2.75 -9.14 6.72
C ALA A 10 -4.05 -8.88 7.49
N ALA A 11 -4.04 -9.07 8.81
CA ALA A 11 -5.19 -8.75 9.66
C ALA A 11 -5.53 -7.26 9.58
N LEU A 12 -4.54 -6.38 9.65
CA LEU A 12 -4.75 -4.94 9.50
C LEU A 12 -5.25 -4.56 8.09
N ALA A 13 -4.79 -5.25 7.05
CA ALA A 13 -5.25 -5.03 5.69
C ALA A 13 -6.72 -5.46 5.50
N VAL A 14 -7.14 -6.59 6.07
CA VAL A 14 -8.56 -6.98 6.11
C VAL A 14 -9.36 -5.96 6.91
N PHE A 15 -8.87 -5.54 8.07
CA PHE A 15 -9.52 -4.51 8.86
C PHE A 15 -9.68 -3.20 8.06
N THR A 16 -8.65 -2.77 7.33
CA THR A 16 -8.71 -1.57 6.47
C THR A 16 -9.69 -1.75 5.30
N LEU A 17 -9.72 -2.95 4.71
CA LEU A 17 -10.60 -3.29 3.59
C LEU A 17 -12.08 -3.12 3.93
N VAL A 18 -12.51 -3.50 5.13
CA VAL A 18 -13.94 -3.54 5.51
C VAL A 18 -14.32 -2.55 6.61
N GLY A 19 -13.35 -2.06 7.37
CA GLY A 19 -13.58 -1.29 8.59
C GLY A 19 -14.30 0.02 8.36
N ALA A 20 -13.84 0.83 7.39
CA ALA A 20 -14.49 2.09 7.04
C ALA A 20 -15.94 1.87 6.56
N PHE A 21 -16.17 0.90 5.67
CA PHE A 21 -17.53 0.58 5.23
C PHE A 21 -18.45 0.19 6.40
N ILE A 22 -17.96 -0.63 7.33
CA ILE A 22 -18.76 -1.03 8.48
C ILE A 22 -19.02 0.16 9.42
N ALA A 23 -18.01 0.98 9.71
CA ALA A 23 -18.15 2.11 10.62
C ALA A 23 -19.03 3.23 10.05
N ASP A 24 -18.88 3.50 8.76
CA ASP A 24 -19.38 4.74 8.15
C ASP A 24 -20.72 4.50 7.45
N ALA A 25 -21.01 3.26 7.00
CA ALA A 25 -22.21 2.92 6.24
C ALA A 25 -23.09 1.83 6.86
N VAL A 26 -22.66 1.17 7.95
CA VAL A 26 -23.40 0.07 8.56
C VAL A 26 -23.67 0.29 10.05
N GLY A 27 -24.87 -0.08 10.50
CA GLY A 27 -25.22 -0.07 11.91
C GLY A 27 -25.41 1.34 12.50
N PRO A 28 -25.31 1.49 13.83
CA PRO A 28 -25.70 2.72 14.51
C PRO A 28 -24.75 3.91 14.27
N MET A 29 -23.49 3.64 13.90
CA MET A 29 -22.48 4.68 13.66
C MET A 29 -22.67 5.41 12.31
N ALA A 30 -23.44 4.83 11.38
CA ALA A 30 -23.63 5.42 10.06
C ALA A 30 -24.39 6.76 10.09
N GLN A 31 -25.19 7.00 11.14
CA GLN A 31 -25.83 8.31 11.38
C GLN A 31 -24.83 9.40 11.78
N GLN A 32 -23.63 9.03 12.21
CA GLN A 32 -22.52 9.95 12.48
C GLN A 32 -21.64 10.17 11.24
N HIS A 33 -21.93 9.49 10.13
CA HIS A 33 -21.12 9.47 8.92
C HIS A 33 -22.00 9.71 7.68
N ILE A 34 -21.96 8.83 6.68
CA ILE A 34 -22.62 9.01 5.37
C ILE A 34 -24.12 9.31 5.45
N PHE A 35 -24.80 8.88 6.53
CA PHE A 35 -26.23 9.13 6.75
C PHE A 35 -26.53 10.30 7.71
N ASN A 36 -25.53 11.05 8.18
CA ASN A 36 -25.75 12.26 8.99
C ASN A 36 -26.59 13.27 8.17
N PRO A 37 -27.78 13.69 8.62
CA PRO A 37 -28.59 14.69 7.92
C PRO A 37 -27.95 16.07 7.87
N ASP A 38 -27.09 16.40 8.83
CA ASP A 38 -26.46 17.72 8.98
C ASP A 38 -25.19 17.87 8.13
N TRP A 39 -24.65 16.75 7.64
CA TRP A 39 -23.54 16.77 6.68
C TRP A 39 -23.97 17.27 5.30
N SER A 40 -23.22 18.23 4.78
CA SER A 40 -23.35 18.67 3.39
C SER A 40 -23.14 17.52 2.40
N PRO A 41 -23.70 17.59 1.17
CA PRO A 41 -23.43 16.60 0.13
C PRO A 41 -21.93 16.39 -0.14
N HIS A 42 -21.11 17.44 0.03
CA HIS A 42 -19.67 17.36 -0.17
C HIS A 42 -18.95 16.59 0.95
N ALA A 43 -19.39 16.73 2.20
CA ALA A 43 -18.84 15.95 3.31
C ALA A 43 -19.11 14.45 3.11
N LYS A 44 -20.34 14.10 2.71
CA LYS A 44 -20.73 12.73 2.36
C LYS A 44 -19.92 12.16 1.19
N PHE A 45 -19.57 13.01 0.21
CA PHE A 45 -18.69 12.61 -0.89
C PHE A 45 -17.29 12.24 -0.39
N HIS A 46 -16.68 13.05 0.48
CA HIS A 46 -15.36 12.74 1.05
C HIS A 46 -15.38 11.47 1.92
N ASP A 47 -16.46 11.24 2.65
CA ASP A 47 -16.67 10.02 3.43
C ASP A 47 -16.77 8.78 2.51
N ALA A 48 -17.63 8.84 1.48
CA ALA A 48 -17.72 7.80 0.47
C ALA A 48 -16.38 7.56 -0.26
N GLN A 49 -15.63 8.63 -0.55
CA GLN A 49 -14.30 8.55 -1.11
C GLN A 49 -13.33 7.81 -0.17
N TYR A 50 -13.40 8.08 1.14
CA TYR A 50 -12.56 7.42 2.14
C TYR A 50 -12.91 5.94 2.30
N ILE A 51 -14.20 5.58 2.29
CA ILE A 51 -14.67 4.20 2.28
C ILE A 51 -14.08 3.44 1.08
N VAL A 52 -14.23 3.96 -0.13
CA VAL A 52 -13.71 3.32 -1.36
C VAL A 52 -12.19 3.24 -1.33
N MET A 53 -11.51 4.31 -0.91
CA MET A 53 -10.05 4.33 -0.80
C MET A 53 -9.55 3.27 0.20
N SER A 54 -10.23 3.10 1.33
CA SER A 54 -9.89 2.08 2.33
C SER A 54 -10.02 0.66 1.77
N VAL A 55 -11.05 0.38 0.98
CA VAL A 55 -11.19 -0.88 0.23
C VAL A 55 -9.99 -1.09 -0.69
N LEU A 56 -9.62 -0.09 -1.49
CA LEU A 56 -8.48 -0.19 -2.42
C LEU A 56 -7.15 -0.40 -1.68
N ILE A 57 -6.89 0.36 -0.62
CA ILE A 57 -5.69 0.25 0.22
C ILE A 57 -5.57 -1.16 0.83
N GLY A 58 -6.67 -1.68 1.38
CA GLY A 58 -6.73 -3.03 1.93
C GLY A 58 -6.47 -4.09 0.85
N ALA A 59 -7.13 -4.01 -0.29
CA ALA A 59 -6.99 -4.97 -1.40
C ALA A 59 -5.57 -4.98 -2.00
N ILE A 60 -4.97 -3.81 -2.21
CA ILE A 60 -3.58 -3.67 -2.70
C ILE A 60 -2.63 -4.30 -1.68
N SER A 61 -2.80 -3.99 -0.39
CA SER A 61 -1.95 -4.52 0.68
C SER A 61 -2.04 -6.04 0.79
N LEU A 62 -3.25 -6.60 0.73
CA LEU A 62 -3.47 -8.06 0.71
C LEU A 62 -2.82 -8.71 -0.51
N THR A 63 -2.92 -8.09 -1.68
CA THR A 63 -2.31 -8.59 -2.92
C THR A 63 -0.79 -8.63 -2.83
N LEU A 64 -0.18 -7.57 -2.30
CA LEU A 64 1.27 -7.49 -2.09
C LEU A 64 1.74 -8.55 -1.08
N LEU A 65 1.03 -8.68 0.04
CA LEU A 65 1.31 -9.70 1.05
C LEU A 65 1.17 -11.10 0.46
N TRP A 66 0.08 -11.42 -0.24
CA TRP A 66 -0.16 -12.74 -0.84
C TRP A 66 0.96 -13.14 -1.81
N ARG A 67 1.46 -12.20 -2.62
CA ARG A 67 2.59 -12.43 -3.54
C ARG A 67 3.95 -12.52 -2.85
N ASN A 68 4.01 -12.48 -1.51
CA ASN A 68 5.23 -12.46 -0.70
C ASN A 68 6.16 -11.28 -1.03
N ARG A 69 5.61 -10.15 -1.49
CA ARG A 69 6.41 -8.99 -1.91
C ARG A 69 6.26 -7.83 -0.93
N ALA A 70 7.39 -7.14 -0.72
CA ALA A 70 7.42 -5.76 -0.24
C ALA A 70 6.68 -5.48 1.09
N LEU A 71 6.97 -6.25 2.15
CA LEU A 71 6.36 -6.08 3.48
C LEU A 71 6.45 -4.64 4.01
N LEU A 72 7.59 -3.97 3.82
CA LEU A 72 7.77 -2.58 4.25
C LEU A 72 6.89 -1.60 3.44
N ILE A 73 6.65 -1.89 2.16
CA ILE A 73 5.73 -1.09 1.34
C ILE A 73 4.29 -1.32 1.81
N CYS A 74 3.90 -2.56 2.12
CA CYS A 74 2.59 -2.83 2.75
C CYS A 74 2.43 -2.08 4.07
N ALA A 75 3.44 -2.09 4.94
CA ALA A 75 3.44 -1.37 6.20
C ALA A 75 3.26 0.14 5.99
N ALA A 76 3.98 0.72 5.02
CA ALA A 76 3.83 2.13 4.66
C ALA A 76 2.43 2.44 4.15
N ILE A 77 1.91 1.65 3.20
CA ILE A 77 0.55 1.80 2.64
C ILE A 77 -0.52 1.72 3.75
N LEU A 78 -0.45 0.71 4.63
CA LEU A 78 -1.43 0.53 5.71
C LEU A 78 -1.33 1.59 6.80
N SER A 79 -0.21 2.31 6.90
CA SER A 79 -0.08 3.43 7.84
C SER A 79 -0.76 4.70 7.35
N THR A 80 -1.00 4.86 6.04
CA THR A 80 -1.45 6.13 5.48
C THR A 80 -2.83 6.60 5.95
N PRO A 81 -3.85 5.75 6.16
CA PRO A 81 -5.14 6.24 6.64
C PRO A 81 -5.03 6.85 8.04
N TRP A 82 -4.23 6.22 8.91
CA TRP A 82 -4.04 6.63 10.30
C TRP A 82 -3.14 7.87 10.43
N LEU A 83 -2.04 7.91 9.67
CA LEU A 83 -1.20 9.11 9.60
C LEU A 83 -1.96 10.29 8.97
N GLY A 84 -2.77 10.02 7.95
CA GLY A 84 -3.65 10.99 7.32
C GLY A 84 -4.68 11.55 8.31
N MET A 85 -5.28 10.69 9.14
CA MET A 85 -6.22 11.10 10.19
C MET A 85 -5.56 12.06 11.20
N PHE A 86 -4.39 11.72 11.73
CA PHE A 86 -3.67 12.63 12.63
C PHE A 86 -3.19 13.91 11.92
N GLY A 87 -2.79 13.78 10.65
CA GLY A 87 -2.42 14.93 9.82
C GLY A 87 -3.59 15.89 9.57
N ALA A 88 -4.82 15.37 9.43
CA ALA A 88 -6.01 16.19 9.23
C ALA A 88 -6.25 17.16 10.39
N LEU A 89 -5.92 16.77 11.63
CA LEU A 89 -6.04 17.61 12.83
C LEU A 89 -5.09 18.81 12.85
N LEU A 90 -4.08 18.84 11.97
CA LEU A 90 -3.19 19.99 11.83
C LEU A 90 -3.83 21.12 11.03
N PHE A 91 -4.91 20.85 10.31
CA PHE A 91 -5.62 21.86 9.53
C PHE A 91 -6.70 22.53 10.38
N PRO A 92 -6.80 23.87 10.36
CA PRO A 92 -7.78 24.58 11.17
C PRO A 92 -9.20 24.23 10.74
N GLY A 93 -10.09 24.04 11.73
CA GLY A 93 -11.50 23.75 11.50
C GLY A 93 -11.82 22.28 11.21
N THR A 94 -10.84 21.37 11.29
CA THR A 94 -11.10 19.93 11.24
C THR A 94 -11.36 19.38 12.64
N SER A 95 -12.16 18.31 12.71
CA SER A 95 -12.47 17.58 13.93
C SER A 95 -12.63 16.10 13.60
N MET A 96 -12.33 15.23 14.56
CA MET A 96 -12.63 13.78 14.48
C MET A 96 -14.10 13.47 14.78
N ARG A 97 -14.88 14.47 15.19
CA ARG A 97 -16.28 14.30 15.59
C ARG A 97 -17.08 15.56 15.37
N ASP A 98 -18.37 15.39 15.11
CA ASP A 98 -19.30 16.50 15.07
C ASP A 98 -19.80 16.88 16.47
N PRO A 99 -20.13 18.15 16.73
CA PRO A 99 -20.57 18.62 18.04
C PRO A 99 -21.80 17.88 18.60
N GLU A 100 -22.73 17.45 17.74
CA GLU A 100 -23.95 16.75 18.13
C GLU A 100 -23.70 15.34 18.70
N PHE A 101 -22.53 14.74 18.44
CA PHE A 101 -22.14 13.43 18.96
C PHE A 101 -21.09 13.50 20.08
N ASP A 102 -20.76 14.72 20.54
CA ASP A 102 -19.81 14.93 21.64
C ASP A 102 -20.45 14.70 23.02
N VAL A 103 -20.73 13.45 23.33
CA VAL A 103 -21.33 13.06 24.61
C VAL A 103 -20.35 12.22 25.45
N PRO A 104 -20.38 12.33 26.80
CA PRO A 104 -19.47 11.56 27.66
C PRO A 104 -19.50 10.04 27.43
N SER A 105 -20.65 9.49 27.01
CA SER A 105 -20.82 8.07 26.70
C SER A 105 -20.09 7.61 25.43
N ALA A 106 -19.64 8.52 24.57
CA ALA A 106 -18.87 8.21 23.37
C ALA A 106 -17.39 7.92 23.68
N TYR A 107 -16.92 8.23 24.89
CA TYR A 107 -15.52 8.11 25.28
C TYR A 107 -15.20 6.77 25.95
N VAL A 108 -14.07 6.18 25.57
CA VAL A 108 -13.52 4.97 26.19
C VAL A 108 -12.26 5.36 26.94
N LEU A 109 -12.25 5.19 28.26
CA LEU A 109 -11.13 5.59 29.13
C LEU A 109 -10.71 7.06 28.93
N GLY A 110 -11.70 7.95 28.73
CA GLY A 110 -11.47 9.38 28.49
C GLY A 110 -10.91 9.73 27.10
N THR A 111 -10.82 8.76 26.19
CA THR A 111 -10.29 8.96 24.83
C THR A 111 -11.34 8.60 23.77
N HIS A 112 -11.34 9.32 22.66
CA HIS A 112 -12.23 9.02 21.53
C HIS A 112 -11.85 7.67 20.89
N PRO A 113 -12.83 6.79 20.55
CA PRO A 113 -12.56 5.47 19.98
C PRO A 113 -11.67 5.52 18.72
N GLN A 114 -11.83 6.55 17.88
CA GLN A 114 -11.06 6.72 16.66
C GLN A 114 -9.56 6.95 16.95
N VAL A 115 -9.22 7.68 18.02
CA VAL A 115 -7.83 7.90 18.44
C VAL A 115 -7.21 6.61 18.96
N ILE A 116 -7.96 5.83 19.74
CA ILE A 116 -7.52 4.52 20.25
C ILE A 116 -7.24 3.59 19.06
N MET A 117 -8.16 3.54 18.10
CA MET A 117 -8.06 2.70 16.92
C MET A 117 -6.86 3.08 16.05
N ALA A 118 -6.66 4.37 15.77
CA ALA A 118 -5.53 4.84 14.97
C ALA A 118 -4.19 4.58 15.65
N THR A 119 -4.10 4.86 16.95
CA THR A 119 -2.88 4.58 17.73
C THR A 119 -2.58 3.08 17.75
N SER A 120 -3.61 2.25 17.92
CA SER A 120 -3.46 0.79 17.93
C SER A 120 -3.03 0.26 16.56
N ALA A 121 -3.60 0.75 15.47
CA ALA A 121 -3.23 0.35 14.12
C ALA A 121 -1.78 0.73 13.79
N LEU A 122 -1.35 1.95 14.14
CA LEU A 122 0.05 2.37 13.97
C LEU A 122 1.01 1.53 14.83
N ALA A 123 0.61 1.18 16.06
CA ALA A 123 1.39 0.28 16.90
C ALA A 123 1.53 -1.12 16.28
N VAL A 124 0.46 -1.66 15.69
CA VAL A 124 0.51 -2.94 14.95
C VAL A 124 1.47 -2.86 13.77
N VAL A 125 1.43 -1.78 12.98
CA VAL A 125 2.37 -1.56 11.88
C VAL A 125 3.81 -1.51 12.39
N LEU A 126 4.07 -0.74 13.45
CA LEU A 126 5.40 -0.61 14.05
C LEU A 126 5.93 -1.97 14.52
N VAL A 127 5.12 -2.72 15.27
CA VAL A 127 5.48 -4.07 15.75
C VAL A 127 5.76 -5.00 14.58
N ALA A 128 4.94 -5.01 13.53
CA ALA A 128 5.17 -5.84 12.36
C ALA A 128 6.50 -5.49 11.66
N VAL A 129 6.82 -4.20 11.52
CA VAL A 129 8.10 -3.75 10.96
C VAL A 129 9.27 -4.22 11.83
N LEU A 130 9.21 -4.03 13.15
CA LEU A 130 10.26 -4.48 14.07
C LEU A 130 10.46 -6.00 14.02
N LEU A 131 9.38 -6.79 14.00
CA LEU A 131 9.44 -8.24 13.86
C LEU A 131 10.06 -8.70 12.54
N ALA A 132 9.77 -7.99 11.44
CA ALA A 132 10.36 -8.28 10.14
C ALA A 132 11.88 -7.97 10.13
N ARG A 133 12.32 -6.93 10.82
CA ARG A 133 13.74 -6.54 10.93
C ARG A 133 14.53 -7.50 11.83
N CYS A 134 13.98 -7.90 12.97
CA CYS A 134 14.63 -8.86 13.89
C CYS A 134 14.71 -10.28 13.30
N GLY A 135 13.82 -10.64 12.36
CA GLY A 135 13.81 -11.95 11.72
C GLY A 135 14.79 -12.14 10.55
N GLY A 136 15.41 -11.07 10.03
CA GLY A 136 16.28 -11.11 8.85
C GLY A 136 17.75 -11.48 9.11
N GLY A 137 18.14 -11.71 10.37
CA GLY A 137 19.55 -11.89 10.78
C GLY A 137 20.13 -13.32 10.72
N ARG A 138 19.49 -14.29 10.06
CA ARG A 138 20.06 -15.64 9.89
C ARG A 138 20.01 -16.10 8.44
N SER A 139 20.89 -15.54 7.63
CA SER A 139 21.49 -16.30 6.54
C SER A 139 22.69 -17.02 7.16
N VAL A 140 22.51 -18.29 7.54
CA VAL A 140 23.65 -19.18 7.71
C VAL A 140 24.31 -19.22 6.34
N VAL A 141 25.46 -18.56 6.21
CA VAL A 141 26.40 -18.83 5.13
C VAL A 141 26.83 -20.28 5.35
N GLY A 142 26.14 -21.20 4.69
CA GLY A 142 26.62 -22.57 4.56
C GLY A 142 28.01 -22.51 3.90
N PRO A 143 28.91 -23.45 4.21
CA PRO A 143 30.20 -23.52 3.55
C PRO A 143 29.97 -23.46 2.04
N ARG A 144 30.65 -22.53 1.35
CA ARG A 144 30.73 -22.59 -0.11
C ARG A 144 31.31 -23.96 -0.42
N GLU A 145 30.49 -24.86 -0.95
CA GLU A 145 31.02 -26.04 -1.61
C GLU A 145 31.90 -25.52 -2.74
N THR A 146 33.20 -25.70 -2.58
CA THR A 146 34.16 -25.49 -3.64
C THR A 146 33.78 -26.45 -4.77
N PRO A 147 33.53 -25.97 -6.00
CA PRO A 147 33.23 -26.85 -7.12
C PRO A 147 34.29 -27.94 -7.22
N SER A 148 33.85 -29.20 -7.29
CA SER A 148 34.78 -30.31 -7.50
C SER A 148 35.53 -30.10 -8.81
N GLY A 149 36.79 -30.55 -8.88
CA GLY A 149 37.70 -30.29 -10.01
C GLY A 149 37.21 -30.74 -11.40
N ARG A 150 36.04 -31.40 -11.51
CA ARG A 150 35.38 -31.72 -12.78
C ARG A 150 34.67 -30.51 -13.41
N GLU A 151 34.02 -29.64 -12.63
CA GLU A 151 33.35 -28.43 -13.19
C GLU A 151 34.34 -27.38 -13.69
N GLN A 152 35.55 -27.36 -13.13
CA GLN A 152 36.61 -26.45 -13.57
C GLN A 152 37.23 -26.85 -14.92
N LEU A 153 37.14 -28.14 -15.30
CA LEU A 153 37.60 -28.61 -16.60
C LEU A 153 36.59 -28.26 -17.71
N ASP A 154 35.28 -28.41 -17.44
CA ASP A 154 34.24 -28.06 -18.42
C ASP A 154 34.21 -26.55 -18.74
N LEU A 155 34.46 -25.70 -17.73
CA LEU A 155 34.57 -24.25 -17.93
C LEU A 155 35.80 -23.83 -18.76
N ARG A 156 36.86 -24.66 -18.81
CA ARG A 156 38.03 -24.40 -19.67
C ARG A 156 37.89 -24.99 -21.08
N ALA A 157 37.02 -25.98 -21.26
CA ALA A 157 36.81 -26.64 -22.55
C ALA A 157 35.80 -25.92 -23.47
N GLY A 158 34.94 -25.04 -22.93
CA GLY A 158 33.91 -24.32 -23.70
C GLY A 158 34.34 -22.98 -24.32
N GLY A 159 35.61 -22.61 -24.26
CA GLY A 159 36.09 -21.25 -24.54
C GLY A 159 36.50 -20.92 -25.97
N ASP A 160 36.16 -21.72 -26.99
CA ASP A 160 36.71 -21.54 -28.35
C ASP A 160 35.74 -21.75 -29.52
N GLN A 161 34.46 -21.40 -29.40
CA GLN A 161 33.61 -21.25 -30.59
C GLN A 161 32.65 -20.07 -30.49
N THR A 162 32.72 -19.19 -31.50
CA THR A 162 31.83 -18.06 -31.89
C THR A 162 32.33 -16.63 -31.64
N LEU A 163 33.43 -16.26 -32.31
CA LEU A 163 33.62 -14.89 -32.82
C LEU A 163 33.53 -14.95 -34.35
N GLY A 164 32.30 -14.82 -34.87
CA GLY A 164 32.02 -14.81 -36.29
C GLY A 164 30.65 -14.20 -36.58
N GLY A 165 30.65 -12.90 -36.87
CA GLY A 165 29.55 -12.20 -37.54
C GLY A 165 28.47 -11.64 -36.62
N ILE A 166 28.46 -10.31 -36.47
CA ILE A 166 27.33 -9.44 -36.83
C ILE A 166 27.92 -8.04 -37.00
N GLN A 167 28.15 -7.69 -38.27
CA GLN A 167 28.10 -6.32 -38.76
C GLN A 167 26.61 -5.97 -38.87
N ASP A 168 26.13 -4.92 -38.21
CA ASP A 168 25.45 -3.76 -38.83
C ASP A 168 24.83 -2.88 -37.74
N LEU A 169 25.07 -1.57 -37.80
CA LEU A 169 24.60 -0.56 -36.85
C LEU A 169 23.69 0.47 -37.53
N ASP A 170 22.79 0.04 -38.42
CA ASP A 170 21.92 0.97 -39.16
C ASP A 170 20.40 0.83 -38.92
N ASP A 171 19.95 -0.05 -38.03
CA ASP A 171 18.50 -0.36 -37.92
C ASP A 171 17.71 0.37 -36.81
N VAL A 172 18.21 1.50 -36.28
CA VAL A 172 17.52 2.28 -35.21
C VAL A 172 16.99 3.64 -35.69
N ARG A 173 16.81 3.85 -37.01
CA ARG A 173 16.30 5.12 -37.56
C ARG A 173 15.01 5.06 -38.39
N THR A 174 14.24 3.97 -38.32
CA THR A 174 13.07 3.80 -39.18
C THR A 174 11.74 3.56 -38.43
N VAL A 175 11.52 4.25 -37.29
CA VAL A 175 10.19 4.31 -36.64
C VAL A 175 9.79 5.74 -36.24
N ALA A 176 10.56 6.75 -36.65
CA ALA A 176 10.21 8.16 -36.39
C ALA A 176 10.07 8.92 -37.72
N GLY A 177 8.83 8.97 -38.23
CA GLY A 177 8.37 9.99 -39.16
C GLY A 177 8.02 9.48 -40.55
N ASP A 178 6.73 9.32 -40.83
CA ASP A 178 6.11 9.99 -41.98
C ASP A 178 4.59 10.05 -41.82
N GLY A 179 3.99 11.20 -42.11
CA GLY A 179 2.58 11.49 -41.92
C GLY A 179 2.29 12.98 -41.95
N GLY A 180 2.73 13.64 -43.03
CA GLY A 180 2.48 15.06 -43.29
C GLY A 180 1.01 15.37 -43.62
N ASP A 181 0.53 16.43 -42.96
CA ASP A 181 -0.28 17.57 -43.40
C ASP A 181 -1.05 17.51 -44.74
N SER A 182 -2.37 17.74 -44.69
CA SER A 182 -3.02 18.79 -45.51
C SER A 182 -4.51 18.97 -45.18
N ASP A 183 -4.88 20.25 -45.06
CA ASP A 183 -6.17 20.89 -45.42
C ASP A 183 -7.32 21.09 -44.40
N GLN A 184 -7.37 22.33 -43.91
CA GLN A 184 -8.46 23.33 -44.03
C GLN A 184 -9.92 22.85 -44.15
N ARG A 185 -10.76 23.32 -43.20
CA ARG A 185 -12.02 24.10 -43.37
C ARG A 185 -12.84 24.07 -42.06
N ALA A 186 -12.98 25.20 -41.37
CA ALA A 186 -14.10 26.13 -41.47
C ALA A 186 -15.34 25.75 -40.60
N SER A 187 -15.58 26.56 -39.57
CA SER A 187 -16.89 27.03 -39.05
C SER A 187 -18.03 26.03 -38.81
N MET A 188 -18.36 25.79 -37.53
CA MET A 188 -19.70 25.98 -36.95
C MET A 188 -19.65 25.96 -35.42
#